data_AF-A0A0P9YTV4-F1
#
_entry.id   AF-A0A0P9YTV4-F1
#
_cell.length_a   1.000
_cell.length_b   1.000
_cell.length_c   1.000
_cell.angle_alpha   90.00
_cell.angle_beta   90.00
_cell.angle_gamma   90.00
#
_symmetry.space_group_name_H-M   'P 1'
#
loop_
_entity.id
_entity.type
_entity.pdbx_description
1 polymer ?
#
loop_
_entity_poly.entity_id
_entity_poly.type
_entity_poly.pdbx_seq_one_letter_code
_entity_poly.pdbx_strand_id
1 'polypeptide(L)'
;MKSRDDFLLESLFSGVLDMNQTLCKNSLVKLSPPSVPQACRHGIGVRTASSLTVHIDPYDSMDDGDLIELFWDGCYVASKILTASDIGTAIALRVPESFLQNGKARTYYRVMKVGGMPITSACRKLWVKLNPPGGRLLGPNAEENQGLAPLYVAPSVLRRGLTQRHLDGGLPMAIEPYLNMAAHDEITVRLGDLRMDLPPLTQEDIGEPIDLVVPPDLIMEAGDQQLEVTYCIIDRVGNNSLWAPPREITIPASSVRTPQ
;
A
#
# COMPACT_ATOMS: atom_id res chain seq x y z
N MET A 1 8.96 69.51 36.42
CA MET A 1 9.44 70.48 35.41
C MET A 1 10.94 70.34 35.32
N LYS A 2 11.46 70.13 34.10
CA LYS A 2 12.85 69.80 33.74
C LYS A 2 13.88 70.79 34.28
N SER A 3 15.06 70.30 34.67
CA SER A 3 16.32 70.86 34.20
C SER A 3 17.34 69.74 33.98
N ARG A 4 17.93 69.74 32.79
CA ARG A 4 18.96 68.84 32.25
C ARG A 4 20.25 69.67 32.28
N ASP A 5 21.31 69.14 32.87
CA ASP A 5 22.67 69.65 32.68
C ASP A 5 23.48 68.66 31.86
N ASP A 6 24.06 69.21 30.80
CA ASP A 6 25.04 68.59 29.91
C ASP A 6 26.38 68.39 30.62
N PHE A 7 27.08 67.30 30.31
CA PHE A 7 28.55 67.31 30.29
C PHE A 7 29.07 66.26 29.29
N LEU A 8 29.69 66.75 28.22
CA LEU A 8 30.61 66.00 27.37
C LEU A 8 32.02 66.17 27.95
N LEU A 9 32.83 65.10 28.01
CA LEU A 9 34.22 65.11 27.55
C LEU A 9 34.88 63.71 27.61
N GLU A 10 35.29 63.29 26.43
CA GLU A 10 36.34 62.36 25.99
C GLU A 10 37.09 61.43 26.98
N SER A 11 37.23 60.18 26.56
CA SER A 11 38.43 59.36 26.79
C SER A 11 38.68 58.47 25.57
N LEU A 12 39.64 58.87 24.74
CA LEU A 12 40.30 58.07 23.73
C LEU A 12 41.20 57.02 24.40
N PHE A 13 40.94 55.73 24.21
CA PHE A 13 42.01 54.72 24.15
C PHE A 13 41.67 53.66 23.10
N SER A 14 42.67 53.43 22.25
CA SER A 14 42.68 52.64 21.03
C SER A 14 43.07 51.17 21.30
N GLY A 15 42.41 50.27 20.56
CA GLY A 15 42.92 48.96 20.13
C GLY A 15 42.86 47.81 21.14
N VAL A 16 42.68 46.53 20.77
CA VAL A 16 42.46 45.87 19.49
C VAL A 16 42.18 44.38 19.84
N LEU A 17 41.32 43.72 19.05
CA LEU A 17 41.16 42.27 18.87
C LEU A 17 40.76 41.39 20.07
N ASP A 18 39.45 41.14 20.18
CA ASP A 18 38.96 39.83 20.60
C ASP A 18 37.80 39.42 19.68
N MET A 19 38.11 38.65 18.64
CA MET A 19 37.12 38.00 17.77
C MET A 19 37.67 36.65 17.31
N ASN A 20 37.63 35.68 18.22
CA ASN A 20 37.65 34.27 17.88
C ASN A 20 36.43 33.59 18.51
N GLN A 21 35.27 33.83 17.91
CA GLN A 21 34.15 32.90 17.99
C GLN A 21 33.69 32.62 16.57
N THR A 22 34.39 31.71 15.91
CA THR A 22 33.82 30.96 14.80
C THR A 22 32.68 30.15 15.40
N LEU A 23 31.50 30.75 15.40
CA LEU A 23 30.23 30.07 15.66
C LEU A 23 30.13 28.96 14.61
N CYS A 24 30.52 27.74 14.97
CA CYS A 24 30.19 26.55 14.21
C CYS A 24 28.67 26.52 14.09
N LYS A 25 28.15 27.04 12.98
CA LYS A 25 26.78 26.81 12.55
C LYS A 25 26.68 25.33 12.28
N ASN A 26 26.38 24.56 13.32
CA ASN A 26 25.98 23.18 13.16
C ASN A 26 24.57 23.22 12.57
N SER A 27 24.49 23.48 11.27
CA SER A 27 23.29 23.20 10.50
C SER A 27 23.01 21.73 10.71
N LEU A 28 21.94 21.41 11.45
CA LEU A 28 21.41 20.06 11.54
C LEU A 28 21.14 19.58 10.12
N VAL A 29 22.07 18.81 9.55
CA VAL A 29 21.91 18.20 8.23
C VAL A 29 20.71 17.27 8.35
N LYS A 30 19.60 17.68 7.76
CA LYS A 30 18.33 16.95 7.86
C LYS A 30 18.20 16.05 6.64
N LEU A 31 18.52 14.77 6.84
CA LEU A 31 18.35 13.76 5.82
C LEU A 31 16.85 13.45 5.60
N SER A 32 16.44 13.45 4.32
CA SER A 32 15.09 13.06 3.89
C SER A 32 14.78 11.61 4.23
N PRO A 33 13.51 11.23 4.44
CA PRO A 33 13.17 9.82 4.62
C PRO A 33 13.45 9.03 3.34
N PRO A 34 13.83 7.75 3.45
CA PRO A 34 13.98 6.91 2.27
C PRO A 34 12.65 6.72 1.54
N SER A 35 12.73 6.49 0.23
CA SER A 35 11.59 6.18 -0.63
C SER A 35 11.53 4.69 -0.97
N VAL A 36 10.34 4.17 -1.22
CA VAL A 36 10.12 2.76 -1.61
C VAL A 36 9.23 2.76 -2.85
N PRO A 37 9.81 2.92 -4.05
CA PRO A 37 9.04 3.14 -5.28
C PRO A 37 8.09 1.99 -5.64
N GLN A 38 8.45 0.77 -5.23
CA GLN A 38 7.66 -0.43 -5.51
C GLN A 38 6.46 -0.61 -4.55
N ALA A 39 6.30 0.28 -3.56
CA ALA A 39 5.16 0.25 -2.65
C ALA A 39 3.88 0.61 -3.43
N CYS A 40 2.89 -0.28 -3.43
CA CYS A 40 1.60 -0.02 -4.03
C CYS A 40 0.69 0.66 -3.01
N ARG A 41 0.09 1.80 -3.40
CA ARG A 41 -0.74 2.67 -2.55
C ARG A 41 -0.01 3.08 -1.25
N HIS A 42 -0.07 2.23 -0.23
CA HIS A 42 0.48 2.50 1.10
C HIS A 42 1.35 1.36 1.67
N GLY A 43 1.72 0.35 0.87
CA GLY A 43 2.47 -0.77 1.41
C GLY A 43 3.12 -1.74 0.42
N ILE A 44 3.66 -2.81 0.99
CA ILE A 44 4.42 -3.86 0.30
C ILE A 44 3.59 -5.14 0.31
N GLY A 45 3.23 -5.58 -0.90
CA GLY A 45 2.58 -6.85 -1.16
C GLY A 45 3.58 -7.99 -1.40
N VAL A 46 3.05 -9.21 -1.54
CA VAL A 46 3.82 -10.44 -1.72
C VAL A 46 4.72 -10.42 -2.95
N ARG A 47 4.26 -9.83 -4.07
CA ARG A 47 5.06 -9.77 -5.31
C ARG A 47 6.29 -8.88 -5.14
N THR A 48 6.11 -7.74 -4.49
CA THR A 48 7.19 -6.76 -4.26
C THR A 48 8.21 -7.25 -3.23
N ALA A 49 7.79 -8.06 -2.26
CA ALA A 49 8.62 -8.52 -1.16
C ALA A 49 9.93 -9.23 -1.60
N SER A 50 9.87 -10.02 -2.67
CA SER A 50 11.02 -10.80 -3.18
C SER A 50 12.17 -9.96 -3.75
N SER A 51 11.86 -8.74 -4.20
CA SER A 51 12.79 -7.84 -4.90
C SER A 51 12.72 -6.41 -4.35
N LEU A 52 12.41 -6.26 -3.05
CA LEU A 52 12.20 -4.97 -2.43
C LEU A 52 13.49 -4.13 -2.43
N THR A 53 13.41 -2.92 -2.98
CA THR A 53 14.47 -1.91 -2.92
C THR A 53 14.02 -0.65 -2.20
N VAL A 54 14.89 -0.17 -1.32
CA VAL A 54 14.75 1.13 -0.67
C VAL A 54 15.68 2.11 -1.35
N HIS A 55 15.15 3.27 -1.71
CA HIS A 55 15.86 4.31 -2.43
C HIS A 55 16.17 5.46 -1.48
N ILE A 56 17.40 5.96 -1.59
CA ILE A 56 17.91 7.10 -0.84
C ILE A 56 18.32 8.15 -1.85
N ASP A 57 17.61 9.27 -1.85
CA ASP A 57 17.91 10.38 -2.73
C ASP A 57 19.26 11.02 -2.36
N PRO A 58 19.94 11.68 -3.31
CA PRO A 58 21.14 12.46 -3.00
C PRO A 58 20.87 13.44 -1.87
N TYR A 59 21.83 13.55 -0.95
CA TYR A 59 21.73 14.46 0.19
C TYR A 59 22.81 15.54 0.15
N ASP A 60 22.61 16.60 0.91
CA ASP A 60 23.54 17.72 0.97
C ASP A 60 24.92 17.27 1.45
N SER A 61 25.96 17.71 0.76
CA SER A 61 27.35 17.30 1.02
C SER A 61 27.60 15.79 0.92
N MET A 62 26.84 15.05 0.10
CA MET A 62 27.15 13.67 -0.28
C MET A 62 28.56 13.59 -0.87
N ASP A 63 29.38 12.68 -0.36
CA ASP A 63 30.80 12.61 -0.70
C ASP A 63 31.28 11.17 -0.90
N ASP A 64 32.40 11.03 -1.63
CA ASP A 64 33.07 9.75 -1.85
C ASP A 64 33.56 9.19 -0.50
N GLY A 65 33.35 7.89 -0.28
CA GLY A 65 33.69 7.22 0.97
C GLY A 65 32.68 7.35 2.11
N ASP A 66 31.60 8.13 1.96
CA ASP A 66 30.47 8.09 2.90
C ASP A 66 29.89 6.66 2.97
N LEU A 67 29.55 6.19 4.17
CA LEU A 67 28.89 4.90 4.36
C LEU A 67 27.41 5.10 4.67
N ILE A 68 26.55 4.52 3.84
CA ILE A 68 25.10 4.44 4.07
C ILE A 68 24.77 3.07 4.69
N GLU A 69 24.07 3.07 5.81
CA GLU A 69 23.50 1.87 6.44
C GLU A 69 21.97 1.96 6.44
N LEU A 70 21.31 0.95 5.91
CA LEU A 70 19.86 0.83 5.87
C LEU A 70 19.35 0.01 7.05
N PHE A 71 18.29 0.49 7.68
CA PHE A 71 17.59 -0.18 8.76
C PHE A 71 16.13 -0.46 8.41
N TRP A 72 15.64 -1.61 8.87
CA TRP A 72 14.26 -2.05 8.77
C TRP A 72 13.78 -2.53 10.14
N ASP A 73 12.77 -1.87 10.69
CA ASP A 73 12.25 -2.09 12.04
C ASP A 73 13.34 -2.14 13.14
N GLY A 74 14.40 -1.35 12.94
CA GLY A 74 15.54 -1.25 13.85
C GLY A 74 16.67 -2.26 13.60
N CYS A 75 16.45 -3.23 12.72
CA CYS A 75 17.48 -4.18 12.31
C CYS A 75 18.32 -3.62 11.16
N TYR A 76 19.64 -3.79 11.22
CA TYR A 76 20.53 -3.52 10.09
C TYR A 76 20.23 -4.49 8.94
N VAL A 77 20.11 -3.96 7.72
CA VAL A 77 19.71 -4.74 6.54
C VAL A 77 20.79 -4.79 5.47
N ALA A 78 21.29 -3.62 5.09
CA ALA A 78 22.22 -3.47 3.98
C ALA A 78 23.05 -2.21 4.19
N SER A 79 24.17 -2.13 3.49
CA SER A 79 24.97 -0.92 3.43
C SER A 79 25.64 -0.73 2.09
N LYS A 80 26.11 0.48 1.84
CA LYS A 80 26.94 0.82 0.69
C LYS A 80 27.91 1.93 1.07
N ILE A 81 29.18 1.72 0.75
CA ILE A 81 30.19 2.79 0.73
C ILE A 81 30.05 3.50 -0.62
N LEU A 82 29.89 4.82 -0.58
CA LEU A 82 29.73 5.63 -1.77
C LEU A 82 31.04 5.76 -2.53
N THR A 83 30.91 5.76 -3.84
CA THR A 83 32.00 6.01 -4.79
C THR A 83 31.76 7.33 -5.53
N ALA A 84 32.79 7.85 -6.20
CA ALA A 84 32.67 9.06 -7.03
C ALA A 84 31.53 8.98 -8.07
N SER A 85 31.20 7.79 -8.58
CA SER A 85 30.08 7.60 -9.53
C SER A 85 28.70 7.67 -8.88
N ASP A 86 28.61 7.53 -7.56
CA ASP A 86 27.35 7.55 -6.82
C ASP A 86 26.88 8.97 -6.50
N ILE A 87 27.80 9.94 -6.53
CA ILE A 87 27.54 11.32 -6.11
C ILE A 87 26.50 11.97 -7.03
N GLY A 88 25.46 12.54 -6.41
CA GLY A 88 24.34 13.16 -7.12
C GLY A 88 23.34 12.15 -7.71
N THR A 89 23.49 10.85 -7.43
CA THR A 89 22.56 9.80 -7.88
C THR A 89 21.83 9.14 -6.71
N ALA A 90 20.62 8.64 -6.97
CA ALA A 90 19.85 7.92 -5.95
C ALA A 90 20.45 6.53 -5.69
N ILE A 91 20.59 6.18 -4.42
CA ILE A 91 21.15 4.90 -3.98
C ILE A 91 20.03 3.92 -3.72
N ALA A 92 20.04 2.77 -4.40
CA ALA A 92 19.11 1.68 -4.17
C ALA A 92 19.76 0.57 -3.34
N LEU A 93 19.15 0.21 -2.22
CA LEU A 93 19.58 -0.87 -1.33
C LEU A 93 18.48 -1.93 -1.25
N ARG A 94 18.85 -3.20 -1.47
CA ARG A 94 17.91 -4.33 -1.42
C ARG A 94 17.58 -4.69 0.03
N VAL A 95 16.31 -4.93 0.31
CA VAL A 95 15.83 -5.49 1.57
C VAL A 95 15.50 -6.96 1.34
N PRO A 96 16.18 -7.92 1.99
CA PRO A 96 15.83 -9.33 1.91
C PRO A 96 14.44 -9.59 2.48
N GLU A 97 13.70 -10.50 1.86
CA GLU A 97 12.34 -10.87 2.28
C GLU A 97 12.27 -11.36 3.74
N SER A 98 13.35 -11.94 4.26
CA SER A 98 13.45 -12.40 5.65
C SER A 98 13.30 -11.28 6.70
N PHE A 99 13.48 -10.02 6.32
CA PHE A 99 13.24 -8.86 7.20
C PHE A 99 11.77 -8.42 7.20
N LEU A 100 10.96 -8.90 6.26
CA LEU A 100 9.60 -8.45 6.07
C LEU A 100 8.64 -9.28 6.92
N GLN A 101 7.86 -8.59 7.74
CA GLN A 101 6.82 -9.18 8.57
C GLN A 101 5.50 -8.47 8.31
N ASN A 102 4.39 -9.21 8.35
CA ASN A 102 3.06 -8.63 8.22
C ASN A 102 2.83 -7.57 9.32
N GLY A 103 2.32 -6.40 8.92
CA GLY A 103 1.97 -5.32 9.84
C GLY A 103 2.56 -3.96 9.44
N LYS A 104 2.72 -3.08 10.43
CA LYS A 104 3.35 -1.78 10.23
C LYS A 104 4.86 -1.96 10.25
N ALA A 105 5.54 -1.42 9.24
CA ALA A 105 6.99 -1.43 9.15
C ALA A 105 7.55 -0.01 9.10
N ARG A 106 8.80 0.12 9.52
CA ARG A 106 9.56 1.36 9.55
C ARG A 106 10.90 1.16 8.89
N THR A 107 11.28 2.06 8.00
CA THR A 107 12.62 2.06 7.41
C THR A 107 13.23 3.46 7.48
N TYR A 108 14.54 3.48 7.71
CA TYR A 108 15.36 4.69 7.80
C TYR A 108 16.80 4.30 7.47
N TYR A 109 17.65 5.28 7.20
CA TYR A 109 19.05 5.04 6.96
C TYR A 109 19.93 5.95 7.84
N ARG A 110 21.19 5.56 7.96
CA ARG A 110 22.23 6.32 8.65
C ARG A 110 23.37 6.57 7.68
N VAL A 111 23.87 7.80 7.66
CA VAL A 111 25.06 8.19 6.91
C VAL A 111 26.20 8.37 7.91
N MET A 112 27.32 7.67 7.67
CA MET A 112 28.56 7.86 8.40
C MET A 112 29.56 8.55 7.47
N LYS A 113 29.84 9.82 7.77
CA LYS A 113 30.84 10.61 7.04
C LYS A 113 32.23 10.33 7.57
N VAL A 114 33.24 10.40 6.70
CA VAL A 114 34.65 10.25 7.11
C VAL A 114 34.99 11.35 8.13
N GLY A 115 35.36 10.95 9.34
CA GLY A 115 35.67 11.87 10.46
C GLY A 115 34.47 12.61 11.06
N GLY A 116 33.24 12.30 10.65
CA GLY A 116 32.01 12.92 11.13
C GLY A 116 31.21 12.06 12.10
N MET A 117 30.24 12.67 12.79
CA MET A 117 29.25 11.92 13.57
C MET A 117 28.19 11.29 12.65
N PRO A 118 27.66 10.10 12.98
CA PRO A 118 26.59 9.48 12.20
C PRO A 118 25.32 10.34 12.19
N ILE A 119 24.71 10.51 11.03
CA ILE A 119 23.48 11.27 10.82
C ILE A 119 22.37 10.31 10.44
N THR A 120 21.25 10.35 11.16
CA THR A 120 20.11 9.44 10.92
C THR A 120 19.00 10.17 10.18
N SER A 121 18.41 9.50 9.18
CA SER A 121 17.31 10.04 8.39
C SER A 121 16.00 10.11 9.16
N ALA A 122 15.07 10.91 8.64
CA ALA A 122 13.67 10.72 9.00
C ALA A 122 13.21 9.29 8.64
N CYS A 123 12.24 8.77 9.41
CA CYS A 123 11.73 7.42 9.22
C CYS A 123 10.55 7.41 8.23
N ARG A 124 10.59 6.49 7.28
CA ARG A 124 9.46 6.13 6.40
C ARG A 124 8.64 5.03 7.07
N LYS A 125 7.34 5.26 7.22
CA LYS A 125 6.35 4.28 7.71
C LYS A 125 5.58 3.70 6.53
N LEU A 126 5.34 2.40 6.55
CA LEU A 126 4.61 1.67 5.51
C LEU A 126 3.90 0.44 6.10
N TRP A 127 2.98 -0.14 5.34
CA TRP A 127 2.38 -1.43 5.66
C TRP A 127 3.03 -2.54 4.87
N VAL A 128 3.16 -3.71 5.49
CA VAL A 128 3.58 -4.95 4.84
C VAL A 128 2.44 -5.94 5.00
N LYS A 129 1.92 -6.46 3.88
CA LYS A 129 0.92 -7.54 3.88
C LYS A 129 1.39 -8.59 2.86
N LEU A 130 2.00 -9.65 3.37
CA LEU A 130 2.55 -10.80 2.64
C LEU A 130 1.54 -11.94 2.50
N ASN A 131 0.44 -11.86 3.25
CA ASN A 131 -0.65 -12.84 3.22
C ASN A 131 -1.77 -12.31 2.31
N PRO A 132 -1.92 -12.83 1.08
CA PRO A 132 -2.95 -12.36 0.17
C PRO A 132 -4.36 -12.81 0.62
N PRO A 133 -5.40 -12.07 0.21
CA PRO A 133 -6.79 -12.47 0.43
C PRO A 133 -7.07 -13.84 -0.21
N GLY A 134 -7.77 -14.72 0.52
CA GLY A 134 -8.02 -16.10 0.10
C GLY A 134 -6.83 -17.04 0.25
N GLY A 135 -5.69 -16.56 0.77
CA GLY A 135 -4.51 -17.38 1.00
C GLY A 135 -3.65 -17.62 -0.25
N ARG A 136 -2.62 -18.47 -0.11
CA ARG A 136 -1.71 -18.80 -1.21
C ARG A 136 -2.39 -19.76 -2.18
N LEU A 137 -2.19 -19.53 -3.47
CA LEU A 137 -2.69 -20.41 -4.52
C LEU A 137 -2.06 -21.81 -4.38
N LEU A 138 -2.88 -22.84 -4.58
CA LEU A 138 -2.46 -24.24 -4.47
C LEU A 138 -1.64 -24.72 -5.67
N GLY A 139 -1.55 -23.94 -6.75
CA GLY A 139 -0.74 -24.24 -7.92
C GLY A 139 -0.29 -22.98 -8.68
N PRO A 140 0.86 -23.02 -9.37
CA PRO A 140 1.44 -21.85 -10.05
C PRO A 140 0.64 -21.35 -11.26
N ASN A 141 -0.22 -22.19 -11.84
CA ASN A 141 -1.08 -21.86 -12.99
C ASN A 141 -2.57 -21.87 -12.63
N ALA A 142 -2.91 -21.74 -11.34
CA ALA A 142 -4.30 -21.70 -10.93
C ALA A 142 -4.92 -20.38 -11.41
N GLU A 143 -5.90 -20.46 -12.32
CA GLU A 143 -6.71 -19.31 -12.74
C GLU A 143 -7.73 -18.91 -11.67
N GLU A 144 -8.03 -19.85 -10.77
CA GLU A 144 -8.96 -19.73 -9.65
C GLU A 144 -8.27 -19.96 -8.31
N ASN A 145 -8.72 -19.25 -7.29
CA ASN A 145 -8.28 -19.42 -5.92
C ASN A 145 -9.26 -20.30 -5.14
N GLN A 146 -8.89 -21.57 -5.00
CA GLN A 146 -9.65 -22.57 -4.22
C GLN A 146 -9.68 -22.30 -2.71
N GLY A 147 -8.92 -21.31 -2.21
CA GLY A 147 -9.01 -20.82 -0.84
C GLY A 147 -10.16 -19.82 -0.61
N LEU A 148 -10.84 -19.40 -1.67
CA LEU A 148 -12.08 -18.61 -1.62
C LEU A 148 -13.30 -19.52 -1.77
N ALA A 149 -14.33 -19.26 -0.98
CA ALA A 149 -15.62 -19.88 -1.20
C ALA A 149 -16.28 -19.28 -2.46
N PRO A 150 -16.97 -20.09 -3.29
CA PRO A 150 -17.84 -19.56 -4.33
C PRO A 150 -18.90 -18.64 -3.73
N LEU A 151 -19.43 -17.69 -4.52
CA LEU A 151 -20.56 -16.87 -4.10
C LEU A 151 -21.71 -17.73 -3.58
N TYR A 152 -22.24 -17.35 -2.43
CA TYR A 152 -23.46 -17.94 -1.91
C TYR A 152 -24.64 -17.45 -2.75
N VAL A 153 -25.36 -18.41 -3.31
CA VAL A 153 -26.59 -18.21 -4.08
C VAL A 153 -27.64 -19.11 -3.48
N ALA A 154 -28.86 -18.59 -3.29
CA ALA A 154 -29.95 -19.36 -2.70
C ALA A 154 -30.14 -20.71 -3.44
N PRO A 155 -30.25 -21.85 -2.74
CA PRO A 155 -30.38 -23.17 -3.39
C PRO A 155 -31.58 -23.28 -4.34
N SER A 156 -32.62 -22.47 -4.15
CA SER A 156 -33.75 -22.39 -5.08
C SER A 156 -33.36 -21.80 -6.43
N VAL A 157 -32.45 -20.82 -6.46
CA VAL A 157 -31.94 -20.19 -7.68
C VAL A 157 -31.04 -21.16 -8.44
N LEU A 158 -30.13 -21.84 -7.73
CA LEU A 158 -29.26 -22.85 -8.37
C LEU A 158 -30.03 -24.02 -8.99
N ARG A 159 -31.15 -24.43 -8.37
CA ARG A 159 -31.96 -25.56 -8.87
C ARG A 159 -33.00 -25.19 -9.92
N ARG A 160 -33.58 -23.98 -9.85
CA ARG A 160 -34.75 -23.58 -10.66
C ARG A 160 -34.47 -22.37 -11.56
N GLY A 161 -33.28 -21.81 -11.50
CA GLY A 161 -32.93 -20.56 -12.15
C GLY A 161 -33.53 -19.32 -11.48
N LEU A 162 -33.33 -18.18 -12.12
CA LEU A 162 -33.88 -16.90 -11.67
C LEU A 162 -35.39 -16.83 -11.86
N THR A 163 -36.12 -16.46 -10.81
CA THR A 163 -37.54 -16.09 -10.93
C THR A 163 -37.72 -14.62 -11.37
N GLN A 164 -38.92 -14.26 -11.83
CA GLN A 164 -39.27 -12.87 -12.16
C GLN A 164 -38.97 -11.89 -11.02
N ARG A 165 -39.11 -12.31 -9.75
CA ARG A 165 -38.74 -11.49 -8.59
C ARG A 165 -37.27 -11.06 -8.60
N HIS A 166 -36.36 -11.91 -9.07
CA HIS A 166 -34.95 -11.55 -9.18
C HIS A 166 -34.69 -10.63 -10.37
N LEU A 167 -35.44 -10.81 -11.46
CA LEU A 167 -35.36 -9.94 -12.63
C LEU A 167 -35.92 -8.54 -12.35
N ASP A 168 -36.87 -8.41 -11.43
CA ASP A 168 -37.47 -7.12 -11.08
C ASP A 168 -36.77 -6.46 -9.87
N GLY A 169 -36.31 -7.26 -8.90
CA GLY A 169 -35.83 -6.80 -7.60
C GLY A 169 -34.35 -7.06 -7.32
N GLY A 170 -33.64 -7.69 -8.25
CA GLY A 170 -32.23 -8.06 -8.11
C GLY A 170 -32.01 -9.43 -7.49
N LEU A 171 -30.77 -9.91 -7.59
CA LEU A 171 -30.35 -11.21 -7.09
C LEU A 171 -29.52 -11.02 -5.81
N PRO A 172 -30.07 -11.36 -4.62
CA PRO A 172 -29.29 -11.36 -3.39
C PRO A 172 -28.29 -12.52 -3.39
N MET A 173 -27.05 -12.21 -3.04
CA MET A 173 -25.94 -13.14 -2.87
C MET A 173 -25.12 -12.75 -1.64
N ALA A 174 -24.25 -13.65 -1.20
CA ALA A 174 -23.30 -13.35 -0.13
C ALA A 174 -21.91 -13.91 -0.44
N ILE A 175 -20.89 -13.24 0.07
CA ILE A 175 -19.51 -13.72 0.11
C ILE A 175 -19.20 -14.16 1.53
N GLU A 176 -18.82 -15.41 1.71
CA GLU A 176 -18.40 -15.92 3.02
C GLU A 176 -17.09 -15.25 3.48
N PRO A 177 -16.88 -15.11 4.80
CA PRO A 177 -15.59 -14.67 5.33
C PRO A 177 -14.44 -15.51 4.78
N TYR A 178 -13.37 -14.85 4.35
CA TYR A 178 -12.24 -15.51 3.72
C TYR A 178 -10.93 -15.32 4.51
N LEU A 179 -9.96 -16.19 4.22
CA LEU A 179 -8.66 -16.14 4.87
C LEU A 179 -7.93 -14.83 4.53
N ASN A 180 -7.34 -14.18 5.55
CA ASN A 180 -6.65 -12.89 5.44
C ASN A 180 -7.55 -11.71 5.02
N MET A 181 -8.86 -11.81 5.25
CA MET A 181 -9.80 -10.71 5.13
C MET A 181 -9.36 -9.52 5.98
N ALA A 182 -9.37 -8.33 5.39
CA ALA A 182 -8.95 -7.11 6.05
C ALA A 182 -9.76 -5.91 5.57
N ALA A 183 -9.84 -4.88 6.41
CA ALA A 183 -10.40 -3.60 5.99
C ALA A 183 -9.63 -3.02 4.79
N HIS A 184 -10.36 -2.32 3.95
CA HIS A 184 -9.93 -1.75 2.67
C HIS A 184 -9.59 -2.79 1.59
N ASP A 185 -9.97 -4.06 1.80
CA ASP A 185 -10.05 -5.00 0.70
C ASP A 185 -11.18 -4.53 -0.23
N GLU A 186 -10.90 -4.47 -1.53
CA GLU A 186 -11.82 -4.05 -2.59
C GLU A 186 -12.26 -5.30 -3.36
N ILE A 187 -13.58 -5.51 -3.45
CA ILE A 187 -14.15 -6.69 -4.08
C ILE A 187 -14.80 -6.29 -5.41
N THR A 188 -14.43 -7.01 -6.46
CA THR A 188 -15.09 -6.91 -7.78
C THR A 188 -15.81 -8.22 -8.06
N VAL A 189 -17.13 -8.14 -8.23
CA VAL A 189 -17.97 -9.25 -8.67
C VAL A 189 -18.03 -9.23 -10.20
N ARG A 190 -17.88 -10.40 -10.82
CA ARG A 190 -18.00 -10.61 -12.25
C ARG A 190 -19.26 -11.42 -12.55
N LEU A 191 -20.02 -10.96 -13.55
CA LEU A 191 -21.26 -11.55 -14.05
C LEU A 191 -21.15 -11.72 -15.56
N GLY A 192 -20.74 -12.91 -16.03
CA GLY A 192 -20.30 -13.07 -17.40
C GLY A 192 -19.16 -12.09 -17.72
N ASP A 193 -19.41 -11.16 -18.65
CA ASP A 193 -18.46 -10.10 -19.02
C ASP A 193 -18.61 -8.80 -18.20
N LEU A 194 -19.69 -8.67 -17.43
CA LEU A 194 -19.98 -7.48 -16.64
C LEU A 194 -19.26 -7.51 -15.29
N ARG A 195 -19.03 -6.31 -14.75
CA ARG A 195 -18.35 -6.12 -13.46
C ARG A 195 -19.14 -5.19 -12.55
N MET A 196 -19.16 -5.52 -11.27
CA MET A 196 -19.77 -4.74 -10.21
C MET A 196 -18.80 -4.66 -9.04
N ASP A 197 -18.36 -3.44 -8.72
CA ASP A 197 -17.48 -3.20 -7.58
C ASP A 197 -18.30 -2.96 -6.31
N LEU A 198 -17.92 -3.61 -5.22
CA LEU A 198 -18.48 -3.37 -3.90
C LEU A 198 -17.73 -2.22 -3.20
N PRO A 199 -18.35 -1.55 -2.23
CA PRO A 199 -17.64 -0.62 -1.36
C PRO A 199 -16.43 -1.30 -0.68
N PRO A 200 -15.31 -0.59 -0.44
CA PRO A 200 -14.18 -1.14 0.30
C PRO A 200 -14.60 -1.58 1.70
N LEU A 201 -14.11 -2.74 2.15
CA LEU A 201 -14.48 -3.29 3.45
C LEU A 201 -14.07 -2.37 4.62
N THR A 202 -14.89 -2.31 5.65
CA THR A 202 -14.60 -1.62 6.91
C THR A 202 -14.01 -2.58 7.95
N GLN A 203 -13.81 -2.11 9.18
CA GLN A 203 -13.34 -2.98 10.27
C GLN A 203 -14.44 -3.90 10.78
N GLU A 204 -15.68 -3.43 10.72
CA GLU A 204 -16.88 -4.14 11.17
C GLU A 204 -17.22 -5.34 10.26
N ASP A 205 -16.81 -5.28 8.99
CA ASP A 205 -17.02 -6.35 8.02
C ASP A 205 -16.11 -7.57 8.25
N ILE A 206 -15.00 -7.42 9.01
CA ILE A 206 -13.98 -8.46 9.11
C ILE A 206 -14.52 -9.66 9.88
N GLY A 207 -14.57 -10.81 9.21
CA GLY A 207 -15.07 -12.06 9.79
C GLY A 207 -16.58 -12.26 9.62
N GLU A 208 -17.27 -11.29 9.02
CA GLU A 208 -18.70 -11.35 8.74
C GLU A 208 -18.97 -11.62 7.24
N PRO A 209 -20.07 -12.30 6.89
CA PRO A 209 -20.48 -12.45 5.51
C PRO A 209 -20.78 -11.09 4.87
N ILE A 210 -20.39 -10.92 3.61
CA ILE A 210 -20.69 -9.71 2.84
C ILE A 210 -21.94 -9.96 2.00
N ASP A 211 -23.05 -9.35 2.40
CA ASP A 211 -24.28 -9.37 1.62
C ASP A 211 -24.20 -8.38 0.45
N LEU A 212 -24.66 -8.82 -0.72
CA LEU A 212 -24.75 -8.00 -1.91
C LEU A 212 -26.02 -8.32 -2.70
N VAL A 213 -26.46 -7.36 -3.50
CA VAL A 213 -27.56 -7.54 -4.44
C VAL A 213 -27.09 -7.13 -5.81
N VAL A 214 -27.11 -8.07 -6.76
CA VAL A 214 -26.90 -7.73 -8.16
C VAL A 214 -28.17 -7.07 -8.68
N PRO A 215 -28.05 -5.85 -9.23
CA PRO A 215 -29.21 -5.11 -9.69
C PRO A 215 -29.81 -5.73 -10.99
N PRO A 216 -31.13 -5.56 -11.21
CA PRO A 216 -31.85 -6.06 -12.39
C PRO A 216 -31.20 -5.78 -13.74
N ASP A 217 -30.71 -4.57 -13.95
CA ASP A 217 -30.09 -4.10 -15.19
C ASP A 217 -28.85 -4.94 -15.55
N LEU A 218 -27.97 -5.20 -14.58
CA LEU A 218 -26.81 -6.07 -14.79
C LEU A 218 -27.22 -7.53 -15.09
N ILE A 219 -28.29 -8.03 -14.47
CA ILE A 219 -28.79 -9.40 -14.75
C ILE A 219 -29.28 -9.50 -16.19
N MET A 220 -30.05 -8.51 -16.66
CA MET A 220 -30.58 -8.50 -18.02
C MET A 220 -29.49 -8.32 -19.07
N GLU A 221 -28.48 -7.49 -18.79
CA GLU A 221 -27.39 -7.22 -19.72
C GLU A 221 -26.42 -8.42 -19.84
N ALA A 222 -26.28 -9.22 -18.79
CA ALA A 222 -25.37 -10.37 -18.80
C ALA A 222 -25.82 -11.54 -19.73
N GLY A 223 -27.04 -11.49 -20.28
CA GLY A 223 -27.51 -12.40 -21.33
C GLY A 223 -28.45 -13.51 -20.86
N ASP A 224 -28.79 -14.44 -21.77
CA ASP A 224 -30.15 -14.99 -21.79
C ASP A 224 -30.32 -16.42 -21.23
N GLN A 225 -29.26 -17.20 -21.01
CA GLN A 225 -29.39 -18.64 -20.69
C GLN A 225 -28.60 -19.11 -19.47
N GLN A 226 -27.32 -18.74 -19.38
CA GLN A 226 -26.44 -19.19 -18.31
C GLN A 226 -25.48 -18.08 -17.91
N LEU A 227 -25.49 -17.76 -16.63
CA LEU A 227 -24.75 -16.67 -16.03
C LEU A 227 -23.68 -17.24 -15.12
N GLU A 228 -22.41 -17.07 -15.51
CA GLU A 228 -21.28 -17.35 -14.63
C GLU A 228 -21.06 -16.16 -13.69
N VAL A 229 -21.05 -16.43 -12.39
CA VAL A 229 -20.83 -15.43 -11.35
C VAL A 229 -19.62 -15.82 -10.51
N THR A 230 -18.67 -14.90 -10.37
CA THR A 230 -17.49 -15.04 -9.51
C THR A 230 -17.10 -13.68 -8.93
N TYR A 231 -16.05 -13.64 -8.12
CA TYR A 231 -15.48 -12.40 -7.58
C TYR A 231 -13.97 -12.53 -7.40
N CYS A 232 -13.28 -11.39 -7.34
CA CYS A 232 -11.90 -11.31 -6.88
C CYS A 232 -11.75 -10.16 -5.89
N ILE A 233 -10.68 -10.21 -5.11
CA ILE A 233 -10.33 -9.22 -4.08
C ILE A 233 -8.96 -8.63 -4.40
N ILE A 234 -8.86 -7.30 -4.28
CA ILE A 234 -7.60 -6.58 -4.25
C ILE A 234 -7.44 -5.94 -2.88
N ASP A 235 -6.38 -6.26 -2.17
CA ASP A 235 -6.14 -5.67 -0.86
C ASP A 235 -5.49 -4.29 -0.91
N ARG A 236 -5.38 -3.67 0.26
CA ARG A 236 -4.80 -2.33 0.43
C ARG A 236 -3.35 -2.14 -0.06
N VAL A 237 -2.58 -3.22 -0.22
CA VAL A 237 -1.20 -3.20 -0.75
C VAL A 237 -1.11 -3.79 -2.16
N GLY A 238 -2.26 -4.03 -2.81
CA GLY A 238 -2.35 -4.51 -4.18
C GLY A 238 -2.16 -6.01 -4.36
N ASN A 239 -2.23 -6.83 -3.30
CA ASN A 239 -2.30 -8.28 -3.49
C ASN A 239 -3.65 -8.63 -4.12
N ASN A 240 -3.62 -9.44 -5.17
CA ASN A 240 -4.81 -9.93 -5.87
C ASN A 240 -5.06 -11.38 -5.46
N SER A 241 -6.30 -11.69 -5.06
CA SER A 241 -6.71 -13.05 -4.69
C SER A 241 -6.80 -14.02 -5.86
N LEU A 242 -6.81 -13.53 -7.11
CA LEU A 242 -7.41 -14.19 -8.28
C LEU A 242 -8.92 -14.43 -8.11
N TRP A 243 -9.54 -15.03 -9.10
CA TRP A 243 -10.98 -15.31 -9.11
C TRP A 243 -11.32 -16.42 -8.13
N ALA A 244 -12.42 -16.28 -7.38
CA ALA A 244 -13.01 -17.38 -6.65
C ALA A 244 -13.57 -18.43 -7.62
N PRO A 245 -13.81 -19.68 -7.17
CA PRO A 245 -14.44 -20.67 -8.04
C PRO A 245 -15.85 -20.19 -8.46
N PRO A 246 -16.19 -20.27 -9.75
CA PRO A 246 -17.42 -19.66 -10.27
C PRO A 246 -18.68 -20.42 -9.86
N ARG A 247 -19.81 -19.74 -9.96
CA ARG A 247 -21.16 -20.31 -9.88
C ARG A 247 -21.89 -20.09 -11.19
N GLU A 248 -22.55 -21.13 -11.68
CA GLU A 248 -23.42 -21.03 -12.84
C GLU A 248 -24.87 -20.86 -12.38
N ILE A 249 -25.57 -19.88 -12.95
CA ILE A 249 -26.97 -19.57 -12.66
C ILE A 249 -27.75 -19.60 -13.97
N THR A 250 -28.82 -20.40 -14.01
CA THR A 250 -29.70 -20.46 -15.19
C THR A 250 -30.68 -19.28 -15.21
N ILE A 251 -30.82 -18.65 -16.37
CA ILE A 251 -31.82 -17.63 -16.64
C ILE A 251 -32.95 -18.29 -17.45
N PRO A 252 -34.22 -18.31 -16.98
CA PRO A 252 -35.27 -18.96 -17.73
C PRO A 252 -35.54 -18.24 -19.06
N ALA A 253 -35.67 -19.00 -20.14
CA ALA A 253 -35.90 -18.47 -21.49
C ALA A 253 -37.23 -17.68 -21.67
N SER A 254 -38.14 -17.72 -20.69
CA SER A 254 -39.46 -17.10 -20.76
C SER A 254 -39.53 -15.63 -20.35
N SER A 255 -38.41 -14.98 -20.00
CA SER A 255 -38.36 -13.58 -19.59
C SER A 255 -37.92 -12.58 -20.68
N VAL A 256 -37.54 -13.05 -21.86
CA VAL A 256 -37.27 -12.17 -23.00
C VAL A 256 -38.61 -11.67 -23.56
N ARG A 257 -39.02 -10.47 -23.17
CA ARG A 257 -40.11 -9.76 -23.88
C ARG A 257 -39.63 -9.42 -25.28
N THR A 258 -40.19 -10.08 -26.28
CA THR A 258 -40.11 -9.62 -27.67
C THR A 258 -40.75 -8.22 -27.75
N PRO A 259 -40.07 -7.19 -28.30
CA PRO A 259 -40.72 -5.93 -28.61
C PRO A 259 -41.77 -6.16 -29.70
N GLN A 260 -43.01 -5.72 -29.47
CA GLN A 260 -44.00 -5.49 -30.53
C GLN A 260 -43.79 -4.12 -31.16
#